data_AF-A0A484G6K3-F1
#
_entry.id   AF-A0A484G6K3-F1
#
_cell.length_a   1.000
_cell.length_b   1.000
_cell.length_c   1.000
_cell.angle_alpha   90.00
_cell.angle_beta   90.00
_cell.angle_gamma   90.00
#
_symmetry.space_group_name_H-M   'P 1'
#
loop_
_entity.id
_entity.type
_entity.pdbx_description
1 polymer ?
#
loop_
_entity_poly.entity_id
_entity_poly.type
_entity_poly.pdbx_seq_one_letter_code
_entity_poly.pdbx_strand_id
1 'polypeptide(L)'
;MSKHFYNASEVPDEQTWMYEDVLPGGHDAARALLQNYSRIPAGDVDAHIRRIRDELWNDRLLDLGTCVGQALRQLTHDGADSSRLFGVDLRPEFLDIDYDLFQDKGRFYATLVAGNVLDPADANLTALNGRVSIVWANAFFHLFDWKQQVAAATRIVGFLRPGIRDALVFGRHLGSVEPKESEDRGRTRFLHDQGSFQRLWDDWSMWPRWGCRFRVTATRHGRATMLCIRTW
;
A
#
# COMPACT_ATOMS: atom_id res chain seq x y z
N MET A 1 -35.45 4.13 10.26
CA MET A 1 -34.09 3.87 10.77
C MET A 1 -33.11 4.49 9.80
N SER A 2 -32.67 5.73 10.05
CA SER A 2 -31.56 6.33 9.30
C SER A 2 -30.30 5.58 9.71
N LYS A 3 -29.76 4.79 8.77
CA LYS A 3 -28.40 4.28 8.92
C LYS A 3 -27.50 5.47 8.65
N HIS A 4 -26.91 6.02 9.70
CA HIS A 4 -25.82 6.98 9.58
C HIS A 4 -24.71 6.25 8.82
N PHE A 5 -24.54 6.60 7.55
CA PHE A 5 -23.37 6.22 6.80
C PHE A 5 -22.25 7.02 7.45
N TYR A 6 -21.41 6.35 8.25
CA TYR A 6 -20.35 6.93 9.09
C TYR A 6 -20.78 7.66 10.36
N ASN A 7 -19.86 7.64 11.33
CA ASN A 7 -19.83 8.61 12.41
C ASN A 7 -18.95 9.76 11.91
N ALA A 8 -19.53 10.94 11.67
CA ALA A 8 -18.79 12.11 11.17
C ALA A 8 -17.55 12.45 12.02
N SER A 9 -17.49 11.97 13.27
CA SER A 9 -16.33 12.07 14.15
C SER A 9 -15.07 11.31 13.68
N GLU A 10 -15.16 10.40 12.71
CA GLU A 10 -14.03 9.60 12.21
C GLU A 10 -13.35 10.20 10.96
N VAL A 11 -13.95 11.23 10.35
CA VAL A 11 -13.37 11.96 9.22
C VAL A 11 -12.81 13.27 9.80
N PRO A 12 -11.51 13.58 9.59
CA PRO A 12 -10.99 14.87 10.01
C PRO A 12 -11.81 16.02 9.40
N ASP A 13 -12.16 17.04 10.19
CA ASP A 13 -13.01 18.16 9.74
C ASP A 13 -12.52 18.78 8.42
N GLU A 14 -11.20 18.84 8.23
CA GLU A 14 -10.53 19.37 7.04
C GLU A 14 -10.77 18.56 5.74
N GLN A 15 -11.28 17.32 5.85
CA GLN A 15 -11.55 16.42 4.73
C GLN A 15 -13.05 16.18 4.47
N THR A 16 -13.93 16.78 5.26
CA THR A 16 -15.39 16.62 5.13
C THR A 16 -15.92 17.05 3.74
N TRP A 17 -15.26 17.99 3.06
CA TRP A 17 -15.63 18.44 1.72
C TRP A 17 -15.49 17.37 0.62
N MET A 18 -14.70 16.31 0.85
CA MET A 18 -14.52 15.20 -0.09
C MET A 18 -15.62 14.14 0.03
N TYR A 19 -16.51 14.28 1.01
CA TYR A 19 -17.39 13.21 1.43
C TYR A 19 -18.84 13.66 1.47
N GLU A 20 -19.63 13.18 0.51
CA GLU A 20 -21.08 13.36 0.46
C GLU A 20 -21.79 12.12 1.03
N ASP A 21 -22.59 12.33 2.07
CA ASP A 21 -23.40 11.27 2.71
C ASP A 21 -24.47 10.72 1.77
N VAL A 22 -25.02 11.61 0.95
CA VAL A 22 -26.11 11.30 0.02
C VAL A 22 -25.51 11.23 -1.38
N LEU A 23 -25.66 10.07 -2.03
CA LEU A 23 -25.25 9.95 -3.43
C LEU A 23 -26.03 10.97 -4.26
N PRO A 24 -25.35 11.79 -5.09
CA PRO A 24 -26.01 12.80 -5.88
C PRO A 24 -27.02 12.19 -6.87
N GLY A 25 -28.16 12.85 -7.01
CA GLY A 25 -29.15 12.57 -8.06
C GLY A 25 -28.67 13.01 -9.45
N GLY A 26 -29.41 12.67 -10.50
CA GLY A 26 -29.19 13.21 -11.85
C GLY A 26 -28.04 12.60 -12.67
N HIS A 27 -27.35 11.58 -12.15
CA HIS A 27 -26.25 10.89 -12.84
C HIS A 27 -26.67 9.55 -13.47
N ASP A 28 -27.79 9.53 -14.18
CA ASP A 28 -28.38 8.29 -14.71
C ASP A 28 -27.47 7.58 -15.71
N ALA A 29 -26.68 8.33 -16.49
CA ALA A 29 -25.71 7.76 -17.41
C ALA A 29 -24.62 6.94 -16.70
N ALA A 30 -24.13 7.42 -15.53
CA ALA A 30 -23.15 6.70 -14.73
C ALA A 30 -23.76 5.43 -14.11
N ARG A 31 -25.00 5.52 -13.61
CA ARG A 31 -25.73 4.35 -13.09
C ARG A 31 -26.02 3.32 -14.18
N ALA A 32 -26.38 3.75 -15.38
CA ALA A 32 -26.59 2.87 -16.53
C ALA A 32 -25.28 2.18 -16.96
N LEU A 33 -24.14 2.88 -16.90
CA LEU A 33 -22.84 2.28 -17.17
C LEU A 33 -22.53 1.14 -16.19
N LEU A 34 -22.74 1.34 -14.89
CA LEU A 34 -22.54 0.29 -13.87
C LEU A 34 -23.45 -0.92 -14.08
N GLN A 35 -24.69 -0.71 -14.52
CA GLN A 35 -25.61 -1.80 -14.86
C GLN A 35 -25.13 -2.57 -16.10
N ASN A 36 -24.73 -1.85 -17.15
CA ASN A 36 -24.41 -2.47 -18.43
C ASN A 36 -23.02 -3.12 -18.46
N TYR A 37 -22.01 -2.43 -17.91
CA TYR A 37 -20.62 -2.87 -17.90
C TYR A 37 -20.37 -3.89 -16.78
N SER A 38 -20.73 -3.53 -15.54
CA SER A 38 -20.47 -4.35 -14.36
C SER A 38 -21.58 -5.34 -14.03
N ARG A 39 -22.68 -5.35 -14.81
CA ARG A 39 -23.83 -6.26 -14.65
C ARG A 39 -24.52 -6.17 -13.28
N ILE A 40 -24.49 -4.98 -12.67
CA ILE A 40 -25.14 -4.73 -11.38
C ILE A 40 -26.66 -4.54 -11.60
N PRO A 41 -27.56 -5.22 -10.86
CA PRO A 41 -28.98 -5.00 -10.96
C PRO A 41 -29.37 -3.55 -10.63
N ALA A 42 -30.37 -2.99 -11.33
CA ALA A 42 -30.77 -1.58 -11.18
C ALA A 42 -31.09 -1.19 -9.72
N GLY A 43 -31.73 -2.09 -8.96
CA GLY A 43 -32.06 -1.88 -7.54
C GLY A 43 -30.85 -1.88 -6.59
N ASP A 44 -29.69 -2.38 -7.06
CA ASP A 44 -28.50 -2.59 -6.23
C ASP A 44 -27.37 -1.60 -6.54
N VAL A 45 -27.51 -0.74 -7.56
CA VAL A 45 -26.43 0.16 -8.01
C VAL A 45 -25.95 1.08 -6.88
N ASP A 46 -26.85 1.76 -6.21
CA ASP A 46 -26.49 2.71 -5.15
C ASP A 46 -25.89 1.99 -3.93
N ALA A 47 -26.41 0.81 -3.58
CA ALA A 47 -25.84 -0.03 -2.54
C ALA A 47 -24.42 -0.51 -2.91
N HIS A 48 -24.20 -0.85 -4.18
CA HIS A 48 -22.90 -1.26 -4.69
C HIS A 48 -21.87 -0.12 -4.68
N ILE A 49 -22.26 1.09 -5.11
CA ILE A 49 -21.40 2.29 -5.06
C ILE A 49 -20.95 2.55 -3.62
N ARG A 50 -21.90 2.53 -2.67
CA ARG A 50 -21.59 2.74 -1.25
C ARG A 50 -20.65 1.65 -0.73
N ARG A 51 -20.93 0.38 -1.03
CA ARG A 51 -20.07 -0.74 -0.61
C ARG A 51 -18.64 -0.58 -1.12
N ILE A 52 -18.43 -0.30 -2.41
CA ILE A 52 -17.07 -0.11 -2.96
C ILE A 52 -16.39 1.09 -2.30
N ARG A 53 -17.09 2.21 -2.17
CA ARG A 53 -16.56 3.40 -1.50
C ARG A 53 -16.11 3.07 -0.09
N ASP A 54 -16.96 2.40 0.68
CA ASP A 54 -16.70 2.09 2.10
C ASP A 54 -15.57 1.06 2.25
N GLU A 55 -15.46 0.09 1.34
CA GLU A 55 -14.34 -0.85 1.30
C GLU A 55 -13.01 -0.13 1.00
N LEU A 56 -12.97 0.71 -0.03
CA LEU A 56 -11.77 1.47 -0.42
C LEU A 56 -11.37 2.51 0.62
N TRP A 57 -12.34 3.14 1.30
CA TRP A 57 -12.06 4.11 2.36
C TRP A 57 -11.37 3.48 3.57
N ASN A 58 -11.59 2.18 3.79
CA ASN A 58 -10.95 1.43 4.86
C ASN A 58 -9.55 0.91 4.50
N ASP A 59 -9.07 1.16 3.29
CA ASP A 59 -7.72 0.79 2.92
C ASP A 59 -6.66 1.63 3.66
N ARG A 60 -5.54 0.96 3.91
CA ARG A 60 -4.44 1.46 4.69
C ARG A 60 -3.17 1.26 3.90
N LEU A 61 -2.47 2.34 3.60
CA LEU A 61 -1.29 2.33 2.76
C LEU A 61 -0.03 2.46 3.61
N LEU A 62 0.95 1.60 3.35
CA LEU A 62 2.31 1.68 3.89
C LEU A 62 3.30 2.04 2.78
N ASP A 63 4.06 3.11 2.98
CA ASP A 63 5.21 3.48 2.14
C ASP A 63 6.52 2.99 2.77
N LEU A 64 7.25 2.12 2.08
CA LEU A 64 8.51 1.53 2.52
C LEU A 64 9.72 2.29 1.94
N GLY A 65 10.57 2.79 2.82
CA GLY A 65 11.61 3.75 2.44
C GLY A 65 11.01 5.13 2.21
N THR A 66 10.13 5.56 3.12
CA THR A 66 9.30 6.77 2.94
C THR A 66 10.12 8.06 2.95
N CYS A 67 11.39 8.02 3.40
CA CYS A 67 12.22 9.20 3.58
C CYS A 67 11.46 10.24 4.42
N VAL A 68 11.26 11.45 3.91
CA VAL A 68 10.53 12.54 4.59
C VAL A 68 9.00 12.45 4.42
N GLY A 69 8.44 11.34 3.93
CA GLY A 69 6.99 11.14 3.79
C GLY A 69 6.32 11.99 2.69
N GLN A 70 7.08 12.47 1.70
CA GLN A 70 6.56 13.36 0.65
C GLN A 70 5.41 12.72 -0.15
N ALA A 71 5.54 11.45 -0.49
CA ALA A 71 4.53 10.73 -1.27
C ALA A 71 3.22 10.57 -0.48
N LEU A 72 3.31 10.34 0.83
CA LEU A 72 2.15 10.26 1.71
C LEU A 72 1.43 11.61 1.81
N ARG A 73 2.17 12.71 1.88
CA ARG A 73 1.61 14.07 1.88
C ARG A 73 0.93 14.41 0.56
N GLN A 74 1.49 13.97 -0.57
CA GLN A 74 0.82 14.08 -1.87
C GLN A 74 -0.51 13.30 -1.87
N LEU A 75 -0.51 12.05 -1.37
CA LEU A 75 -1.75 11.27 -1.24
C LEU A 75 -2.77 11.98 -0.34
N THR A 76 -2.34 12.57 0.77
CA THR A 76 -3.22 13.35 1.65
C THR A 76 -3.79 14.58 0.94
N HIS A 77 -2.95 15.32 0.21
CA HIS A 77 -3.39 16.44 -0.61
C HIS A 77 -4.44 16.01 -1.66
N ASP A 78 -4.25 14.83 -2.26
CA ASP A 78 -5.16 14.27 -3.26
C ASP A 78 -6.40 13.59 -2.66
N GLY A 79 -6.49 13.52 -1.33
CA GLY A 79 -7.69 13.14 -0.60
C GLY A 79 -7.68 11.83 0.14
N ALA A 80 -6.52 11.20 0.27
CA ALA A 80 -6.37 10.11 1.21
C ALA A 80 -6.45 10.64 2.66
N ASP A 81 -7.16 9.92 3.52
CA ASP A 81 -7.10 10.19 4.97
C ASP A 81 -5.70 9.85 5.50
N SER A 82 -4.97 10.88 5.92
CA SER A 82 -3.61 10.74 6.44
C SER A 82 -3.53 9.80 7.66
N SER A 83 -4.59 9.68 8.48
CA SER A 83 -4.63 8.75 9.62
C SER A 83 -4.60 7.27 9.22
N ARG A 84 -4.83 6.98 7.93
CA ARG A 84 -4.74 5.64 7.33
C ARG A 84 -3.43 5.41 6.56
N LEU A 85 -2.55 6.40 6.55
CA LEU A 85 -1.25 6.33 5.91
C LEU A 85 -0.15 5.99 6.93
N PHE A 86 0.77 5.14 6.50
CA PHE A 86 1.91 4.68 7.27
C PHE A 86 3.17 4.86 6.44
N GLY A 87 4.26 5.29 7.08
CA GLY A 87 5.56 5.42 6.45
C GLY A 87 6.64 4.78 7.30
N VAL A 88 7.53 4.03 6.66
CA VAL A 88 8.69 3.43 7.33
C VAL A 88 9.96 3.85 6.63
N ASP A 89 10.95 4.28 7.39
CA ASP A 89 12.32 4.43 6.91
C ASP A 89 13.29 3.83 7.93
N LEU A 90 14.46 3.39 7.46
CA LEU A 90 15.52 2.90 8.35
C LEU A 90 16.15 4.07 9.13
N ARG A 91 16.14 5.27 8.56
CA ARG A 91 16.88 6.43 9.06
C ARG A 91 15.93 7.39 9.78
N PRO A 92 15.99 7.49 11.12
CA PRO A 92 15.14 8.42 11.87
C PRO A 92 15.37 9.87 11.45
N GLU A 93 16.57 10.21 10.95
CA GLU A 93 16.92 11.59 10.57
C GLU A 93 16.04 12.14 9.43
N PHE A 94 15.47 11.26 8.60
CA PHE A 94 14.49 11.70 7.59
C PHE A 94 13.14 12.03 8.20
N LEU A 95 12.77 11.36 9.30
CA LEU A 95 11.51 11.60 9.99
C LEU A 95 11.62 12.82 10.93
N ASP A 96 12.80 13.10 11.48
CA ASP A 96 12.99 14.22 12.40
C ASP A 96 12.72 15.60 11.74
N ILE A 97 13.00 15.72 10.44
CA ILE A 97 12.86 16.98 9.70
C ILE A 97 11.52 17.14 9.00
N ASP A 98 10.67 16.10 9.00
CA ASP A 98 9.58 15.98 8.04
C ASP A 98 8.53 17.09 8.24
N TYR A 99 8.03 17.26 9.46
CA TYR A 99 7.05 18.27 9.79
C TYR A 99 7.60 19.69 9.68
N ASP A 100 8.89 19.89 9.91
CA ASP A 100 9.53 21.19 9.74
C ASP A 100 9.71 21.52 8.25
N LEU A 101 9.94 20.52 7.40
CA LEU A 101 10.01 20.70 5.95
C LEU A 101 8.65 21.04 5.34
N PHE A 102 7.57 20.42 5.80
CA PHE A 102 6.23 20.56 5.21
C PHE A 102 5.29 21.51 5.98
N GLN A 103 5.68 21.95 7.19
CA GLN A 103 4.93 22.90 8.02
C GLN A 103 3.47 22.46 8.28
N ASP A 104 3.27 21.16 8.51
CA ASP A 104 1.94 20.52 8.57
C ASP A 104 1.66 19.82 9.91
N LYS A 105 2.36 20.21 10.98
CA LYS A 105 2.05 19.80 12.36
C LYS A 105 0.59 20.13 12.67
N GLY A 106 -0.23 19.10 12.85
CA GLY A 106 -1.67 19.23 13.13
C GLY A 106 -2.58 19.20 11.90
N ARG A 107 -2.07 18.84 10.71
CA ARG A 107 -2.89 18.58 9.51
C ARG A 107 -2.55 17.26 8.82
N PHE A 108 -1.32 16.80 9.00
CA PHE A 108 -0.87 15.50 8.55
C PHE A 108 -0.79 14.54 9.74
N TYR A 109 -1.58 13.45 9.68
CA TYR A 109 -1.79 12.51 10.78
C TYR A 109 -1.28 11.09 10.47
N ALA A 110 -0.38 10.95 9.50
CA ALA A 110 0.21 9.65 9.17
C ALA A 110 1.08 9.12 10.32
N THR A 111 1.16 7.81 10.43
CA THR A 111 2.07 7.14 11.36
C THR A 111 3.41 6.90 10.66
N LEU A 112 4.40 7.73 10.96
CA LEU A 112 5.76 7.58 10.47
C LEU A 112 6.64 6.89 11.52
N VAL A 113 7.35 5.84 11.13
CA VAL A 113 8.12 4.99 12.05
C VAL A 113 9.52 4.76 11.52
N ALA A 114 10.53 5.06 12.34
CA ALA A 114 11.89 4.63 12.07
C ALA A 114 12.04 3.15 12.47
N GLY A 115 12.46 2.30 11.54
CA GLY A 115 12.64 0.88 11.82
C GLY A 115 13.30 0.08 10.71
N ASN A 116 13.93 -1.02 11.10
CA ASN A 116 14.61 -1.93 10.21
C ASN A 116 13.69 -3.07 9.76
N VAL A 117 13.17 -2.99 8.53
CA VAL A 117 12.30 -4.01 7.93
C VAL A 117 13.01 -5.38 7.80
N LEU A 118 14.34 -5.41 7.77
CA LEU A 118 15.11 -6.66 7.70
C LEU A 118 15.30 -7.32 9.07
N ASP A 119 15.06 -6.62 10.17
CA ASP A 119 15.16 -7.16 11.52
C ASP A 119 13.78 -7.64 12.00
N PRO A 120 13.53 -8.97 12.09
CA PRO A 120 12.26 -9.48 12.56
C PRO A 120 11.96 -9.12 14.03
N ALA A 121 12.98 -8.77 14.82
CA ALA A 121 12.87 -8.40 16.22
C ALA A 121 12.66 -6.89 16.43
N ASP A 122 12.65 -6.08 15.37
CA ASP A 122 12.40 -4.64 15.50
C ASP A 122 10.99 -4.40 16.05
N ALA A 123 10.95 -3.91 17.29
CA ALA A 123 9.74 -3.67 18.05
C ALA A 123 9.01 -2.40 17.58
N ASN A 124 9.70 -1.42 16.98
CA ASN A 124 9.09 -0.17 16.51
C ASN A 124 8.07 -0.48 15.40
N LEU A 125 8.38 -1.47 14.57
CA LEU A 125 7.53 -1.88 13.45
C LEU A 125 6.35 -2.78 13.87
N THR A 126 6.24 -3.17 15.15
CA THR A 126 5.13 -4.04 15.61
C THR A 126 3.77 -3.35 15.54
N ALA A 127 3.74 -2.01 15.64
CA ALA A 127 2.53 -1.22 15.51
C ALA A 127 1.86 -1.32 14.13
N LEU A 128 2.58 -1.80 13.11
CA LEU A 128 2.07 -1.98 11.75
C LEU A 128 1.49 -3.37 11.49
N ASN A 129 1.79 -4.35 12.35
CA ASN A 129 1.37 -5.73 12.16
C ASN A 129 -0.15 -5.82 12.06
N GLY A 130 -0.64 -6.49 11.02
CA GLY A 130 -2.07 -6.74 10.85
C GLY A 130 -2.91 -5.52 10.43
N ARG A 131 -2.30 -4.41 9.97
CA ARG A 131 -3.05 -3.15 9.72
C ARG A 131 -3.16 -2.76 8.26
N VAL A 132 -2.22 -3.18 7.42
CA VAL A 132 -2.03 -2.63 6.07
C VAL A 132 -2.81 -3.43 5.03
N SER A 133 -3.30 -2.77 3.99
CA SER A 133 -3.84 -3.44 2.79
C SER A 133 -3.06 -3.15 1.52
N ILE A 134 -2.42 -1.99 1.46
CA ILE A 134 -1.65 -1.54 0.31
C ILE A 134 -0.23 -1.23 0.78
N VAL A 135 0.77 -1.78 0.09
CA VAL A 135 2.18 -1.54 0.37
C VAL A 135 2.81 -0.95 -0.88
N TRP A 136 3.27 0.28 -0.75
CA TRP A 136 4.09 0.94 -1.73
C TRP A 136 5.57 0.70 -1.40
N ALA A 137 6.23 -0.11 -2.22
CA ALA A 137 7.65 -0.45 -2.09
C ALA A 137 8.43 0.14 -3.27
N ASN A 138 8.45 1.46 -3.44
CA ASN A 138 9.17 2.06 -4.58
C ASN A 138 10.69 2.01 -4.38
N ALA A 139 11.43 1.62 -5.41
CA ALA A 139 12.88 1.56 -5.39
C ALA A 139 13.49 0.80 -4.19
N PHE A 140 12.76 -0.21 -3.67
CA PHE A 140 13.08 -0.85 -2.40
C PHE A 140 13.81 -2.21 -2.57
N PHE A 141 13.16 -3.22 -3.16
CA PHE A 141 13.69 -4.59 -3.20
C PHE A 141 15.09 -4.74 -3.81
N HIS A 142 15.38 -3.99 -4.88
CA HIS A 142 16.68 -4.07 -5.59
C HIS A 142 17.87 -3.51 -4.79
N LEU A 143 17.65 -3.01 -3.58
CA LEU A 143 18.71 -2.59 -2.65
C LEU A 143 19.34 -3.77 -1.91
N PHE A 144 18.72 -4.95 -1.96
CA PHE A 144 18.99 -6.07 -1.07
C PHE A 144 19.40 -7.34 -1.83
N ASP A 145 20.19 -8.18 -1.19
CA ASP A 145 20.45 -9.54 -1.68
C ASP A 145 19.19 -10.43 -1.56
N TRP A 146 19.22 -11.64 -2.14
CA TRP A 146 18.06 -12.54 -2.12
C TRP A 146 17.54 -12.83 -0.70
N LYS A 147 18.44 -13.13 0.25
CA LYS A 147 18.06 -13.50 1.61
C LYS A 147 17.38 -12.34 2.33
N GLN A 148 17.91 -11.13 2.16
CA GLN A 148 17.33 -9.91 2.69
C GLN A 148 15.98 -9.59 2.04
N GLN A 149 15.83 -9.84 0.72
CA GLN A 149 14.53 -9.68 0.05
C GLN A 149 13.47 -10.64 0.58
N VAL A 150 13.83 -11.90 0.88
CA VAL A 150 12.91 -12.87 1.54
C VAL A 150 12.51 -12.38 2.93
N ALA A 151 13.47 -11.87 3.72
CA ALA A 151 13.19 -11.32 5.04
C ALA A 151 12.23 -10.11 4.96
N ALA A 152 12.49 -9.19 4.01
CA ALA A 152 11.64 -8.03 3.78
C ALA A 152 10.23 -8.43 3.34
N ALA A 153 10.11 -9.35 2.37
CA ALA A 153 8.82 -9.88 1.93
C ALA A 153 8.06 -10.51 3.10
N THR A 154 8.73 -11.35 3.90
CA THR A 154 8.13 -11.97 5.10
C THR A 154 7.62 -10.93 6.09
N ARG A 155 8.40 -9.86 6.31
CA ARG A 155 8.00 -8.77 7.20
C ARG A 155 6.79 -7.98 6.65
N ILE A 156 6.78 -7.72 5.34
CA ILE A 156 5.67 -7.06 4.63
C ILE A 156 4.38 -7.86 4.79
N VAL A 157 4.44 -9.18 4.58
CA VAL A 157 3.27 -10.03 4.78
C VAL A 157 2.78 -9.92 6.24
N GLY A 158 3.71 -9.83 7.20
CA GLY A 158 3.43 -9.53 8.61
C GLY A 158 2.57 -8.27 8.87
N PHE A 159 2.70 -7.25 8.03
CA PHE A 159 1.96 -5.99 8.14
C PHE A 159 0.56 -6.06 7.55
N LEU A 160 0.29 -7.00 6.64
CA LEU A 160 -1.00 -7.10 5.97
C LEU A 160 -2.13 -7.43 6.96
N ARG A 161 -3.35 -6.98 6.71
CA ARG A 161 -4.51 -7.34 7.55
C ARG A 161 -4.78 -8.85 7.49
N PRO A 162 -5.06 -9.54 8.61
CA PRO A 162 -5.40 -10.96 8.59
C PRO A 162 -6.63 -11.24 7.72
N GLY A 163 -6.53 -12.26 6.86
CA GLY A 163 -7.65 -12.68 5.99
C GLY A 163 -7.95 -11.75 4.81
N ILE A 164 -7.08 -10.76 4.53
CA ILE A 164 -7.23 -9.91 3.36
C ILE A 164 -7.13 -10.73 2.05
N ARG A 165 -8.06 -10.49 1.12
CA ARG A 165 -8.15 -11.22 -0.15
C ARG A 165 -7.56 -10.46 -1.34
N ASP A 166 -7.50 -9.13 -1.25
CA ASP A 166 -7.01 -8.25 -2.32
C ASP A 166 -5.90 -7.29 -1.86
N ALA A 167 -4.98 -7.76 -1.01
CA ALA A 167 -3.80 -6.97 -0.65
C ALA A 167 -2.98 -6.63 -1.88
N LEU A 168 -2.45 -5.41 -1.92
CA LEU A 168 -1.66 -4.89 -3.01
C LEU A 168 -0.24 -4.56 -2.54
N VAL A 169 0.79 -5.17 -3.12
CA VAL A 169 2.17 -4.69 -2.98
C VAL A 169 2.66 -4.21 -4.34
N PHE A 170 3.10 -2.96 -4.43
CA PHE A 170 3.44 -2.35 -5.71
C PHE A 170 4.62 -1.38 -5.60
N GLY A 171 5.30 -1.13 -6.72
CA GLY A 171 6.47 -0.26 -6.74
C GLY A 171 7.31 -0.43 -7.99
N ARG A 172 8.24 0.49 -8.24
CA ARG A 172 9.18 0.40 -9.37
C ARG A 172 10.56 0.00 -8.87
N HIS A 173 11.15 -1.03 -9.47
CA HIS A 173 12.47 -1.52 -9.09
C HIS A 173 13.41 -1.60 -10.29
N LEU A 174 14.72 -1.52 -10.03
CA LEU A 174 15.71 -1.94 -11.00
C LEU A 174 15.60 -3.46 -11.19
N GLY A 175 15.43 -3.90 -12.43
CA GLY A 175 15.35 -5.31 -12.80
C GLY A 175 16.42 -5.70 -13.82
N SER A 176 16.36 -6.95 -14.26
CA SER A 176 17.24 -7.49 -15.31
C SER A 176 16.44 -8.34 -16.30
N VAL A 177 17.05 -8.62 -17.47
CA VAL A 177 16.47 -9.56 -18.45
C VAL A 177 16.58 -10.97 -17.91
N GLU A 178 17.75 -11.30 -17.38
CA GLU A 178 18.03 -12.56 -16.71
C GLU A 178 18.31 -12.26 -15.23
N PRO A 179 17.69 -13.00 -14.30
CA PRO A 179 17.85 -12.74 -12.88
C PRO A 179 19.28 -13.01 -12.44
N LYS A 180 19.86 -12.10 -11.66
CA LYS A 180 21.27 -12.18 -11.29
C LYS A 180 21.60 -11.45 -10.00
N GLU A 181 22.65 -11.92 -9.35
CA GLU A 181 23.36 -11.10 -8.37
C GLU A 181 24.11 -9.96 -9.08
N SER A 182 24.19 -8.83 -8.41
CA SER A 182 24.91 -7.64 -8.85
C SER A 182 25.48 -6.97 -7.62
N GLU A 183 26.57 -6.23 -7.81
CA GLU A 183 27.08 -5.31 -6.79
C GLU A 183 26.69 -3.87 -7.17
N ASP A 184 26.45 -3.05 -6.15
CA ASP A 184 26.31 -1.61 -6.27
C ASP A 184 26.90 -0.93 -5.05
N ARG A 185 27.91 -0.08 -5.25
CA ARG A 185 28.61 0.64 -4.16
C ARG A 185 29.06 -0.29 -3.02
N GLY A 186 29.60 -1.46 -3.36
CA GLY A 186 30.08 -2.46 -2.39
C GLY A 186 28.99 -3.22 -1.65
N ARG A 187 27.72 -3.14 -2.11
CA ARG A 187 26.60 -3.92 -1.57
C ARG A 187 26.09 -4.91 -2.60
N THR A 188 25.93 -6.16 -2.18
CA THR A 188 25.29 -7.20 -2.99
C THR A 188 23.80 -6.94 -3.08
N ARG A 189 23.25 -7.11 -4.29
CA ARG A 189 21.82 -7.07 -4.58
C ARG A 189 21.42 -8.16 -5.54
N PHE A 190 20.15 -8.57 -5.50
CA PHE A 190 19.57 -9.46 -6.51
C PHE A 190 18.65 -8.67 -7.44
N LEU A 191 18.92 -8.70 -8.74
CA LEU A 191 18.10 -8.09 -9.77
C LEU A 191 17.17 -9.12 -10.38
N HIS A 192 15.90 -8.74 -10.49
CA HIS A 192 14.83 -9.64 -10.87
C HIS A 192 14.36 -9.44 -12.32
N ASP A 193 14.05 -10.56 -12.97
CA ASP A 193 12.99 -10.64 -13.98
C ASP A 193 11.63 -10.96 -13.31
N GLN A 194 10.54 -11.06 -14.08
CA GLN A 194 9.22 -11.38 -13.51
C GLN A 194 9.22 -12.75 -12.80
N GLY A 195 9.83 -13.77 -13.42
CA GLY A 195 9.78 -15.14 -12.92
C GLY A 195 10.51 -15.32 -11.59
N SER A 196 11.71 -14.75 -11.46
CA SER A 196 12.45 -14.78 -10.19
C SER A 196 11.78 -13.99 -9.09
N PHE A 197 11.06 -12.91 -9.43
CA PHE A 197 10.30 -12.17 -8.43
C PHE A 197 9.05 -12.94 -8.01
N GLN A 198 8.35 -13.61 -8.93
CA GLN A 198 7.30 -14.55 -8.55
C GLN A 198 7.83 -15.62 -7.58
N ARG A 199 9.04 -16.17 -7.82
CA ARG A 199 9.65 -17.14 -6.89
C ARG A 199 9.93 -16.57 -5.51
N LEU A 200 10.27 -15.29 -5.39
CA LEU A 200 10.44 -14.62 -4.09
C LEU A 200 9.12 -14.66 -3.31
N TRP A 201 8.00 -14.39 -3.98
CA TRP A 201 6.67 -14.32 -3.37
C TRP A 201 5.95 -15.67 -3.25
N ASP A 202 6.45 -16.69 -3.94
CA ASP A 202 6.05 -18.09 -3.79
C ASP A 202 6.77 -18.80 -2.63
N ASP A 203 7.67 -18.11 -1.91
CA ASP A 203 8.39 -18.72 -0.80
C ASP A 203 7.41 -19.24 0.26
N TRP A 204 7.38 -20.56 0.37
CA TRP A 204 6.46 -21.31 1.22
C TRP A 204 6.62 -20.99 2.70
N SER A 205 7.74 -20.40 3.13
CA SER A 205 7.92 -19.95 4.52
C SER A 205 6.90 -18.87 4.92
N MET A 206 6.35 -18.13 3.95
CA MET A 206 5.32 -17.11 4.18
C MET A 206 3.89 -17.67 4.24
N TRP A 207 3.66 -18.84 3.63
CA TRP A 207 2.33 -19.43 3.42
C TRP A 207 1.57 -19.83 4.71
N PRO A 208 2.18 -20.55 5.67
CA PRO A 208 1.46 -21.02 6.87
C PRO A 208 0.90 -19.91 7.75
N ARG A 209 1.45 -18.69 7.64
CA ARG A 209 1.13 -17.57 8.51
C ARG A 209 -0.07 -16.73 8.02
N TRP A 210 -0.36 -16.79 6.71
CA TRP A 210 -1.35 -15.91 6.08
C TRP A 210 -2.35 -16.61 5.16
N GLY A 211 -2.01 -17.81 4.64
CA GLY A 211 -2.90 -18.54 3.73
C GLY A 211 -3.19 -17.83 2.41
N CYS A 212 -2.39 -16.81 2.05
CA CYS A 212 -2.56 -16.01 0.84
C CYS A 212 -1.53 -16.38 -0.23
N ARG A 213 -1.94 -16.47 -1.51
CA ARG A 213 -1.02 -16.62 -2.66
C ARG A 213 -0.81 -15.27 -3.29
N PHE A 214 0.38 -15.02 -3.80
CA PHE A 214 0.73 -13.73 -4.40
C PHE A 214 0.91 -13.86 -5.90
N ARG A 215 0.33 -12.95 -6.70
CA ARG A 215 0.56 -12.87 -8.16
C ARG A 215 1.47 -11.72 -8.48
N VAL A 216 2.68 -11.99 -8.95
CA VAL A 216 3.54 -10.97 -9.52
C VAL A 216 3.14 -10.71 -10.96
N THR A 217 2.72 -9.47 -11.24
CA THR A 217 2.68 -8.91 -12.59
C THR A 217 3.77 -7.86 -12.72
N ALA A 218 4.56 -7.95 -13.79
CA ALA A 218 5.67 -7.06 -14.05
C ALA A 218 5.56 -6.45 -15.45
N THR A 219 5.61 -5.12 -15.55
CA THR A 219 5.74 -4.44 -16.83
C THR A 219 7.11 -3.78 -16.89
N ARG A 220 7.88 -4.09 -17.94
CA ARG A 220 9.22 -3.53 -18.15
C ARG A 220 9.12 -2.22 -18.94
N HIS A 221 9.68 -1.17 -18.37
CA HIS A 221 9.93 0.09 -19.06
C HIS A 221 11.44 0.38 -18.98
N GLY A 222 12.18 -0.01 -20.02
CA GLY A 222 13.65 0.07 -20.03
C GLY A 222 14.28 -0.85 -18.97
N ARG A 223 15.01 -0.26 -18.01
CA ARG A 223 15.65 -0.98 -16.88
C ARG A 223 14.74 -1.14 -15.65
N ALA A 224 13.58 -0.51 -15.66
CA ALA A 224 12.66 -0.50 -14.53
C ALA A 224 11.53 -1.53 -14.70
N THR A 225 11.21 -2.22 -13.61
CA THR A 225 10.07 -3.13 -13.51
C THR A 225 9.04 -2.52 -12.58
N MET A 226 7.84 -2.24 -13.11
CA MET A 226 6.68 -1.87 -12.29
C MET A 226 6.01 -3.14 -11.79
N LEU A 227 5.85 -3.20 -10.47
CA LEU A 227 5.33 -4.35 -9.75
C LEU A 227 3.88 -4.13 -9.36
N CYS A 228 3.06 -5.16 -9.53
CA CYS A 228 1.79 -5.30 -8.85
C CYS A 228 1.69 -6.73 -8.32
N ILE A 229 1.51 -6.85 -7.01
CA ILE A 229 1.29 -8.11 -6.32
C ILE A 229 -0.11 -8.08 -5.75
N ARG A 230 -0.95 -9.02 -6.20
CA ARG A 230 -2.28 -9.20 -5.63
C ARG A 230 -2.36 -10.53 -4.91
N THR A 231 -2.99 -10.53 -3.75
CA THR A 231 -3.48 -11.77 -3.17
C THR A 231 -4.67 -12.30 -3.98
N TRP A 232 -4.89 -13.61 -3.96
CA TRP A 232 -6.09 -14.24 -4.50
C TRP A 232 -6.53 -15.41 -3.60
#